data_AF-A0A973RX28-F1
#
_entry.id   AF-A0A973RX28-F1
#
_cell.length_a   1.000
_cell.length_b   1.000
_cell.length_c   1.000
_cell.angle_alpha   90.00
_cell.angle_beta   90.00
_cell.angle_gamma   90.00
#
_symmetry.space_group_name_H-M   'P 1'
#
loop_
_entity.id
_entity.type
_entity.pdbx_description
1 polymer ?
#
loop_
_entity_poly.entity_id
_entity_poly.type
_entity_poly.pdbx_seq_one_letter_code
_entity_poly.pdbx_strand_id
1 'polypeptide(L)'
;SSLQPIWQWLGRDGAPGKVNEFEAALARTPADGAGQVEALAQKLQAVAADAIFELTGPGGGDKTRALARVGPPNVIDDLYSIGAVLQVREAIAALNEKLPRFLRAFGDSQIASVTSALNIPVLQTPQMLPFALSIVVQRMTAPWQIIRLAIKIAASDDEIRVAATPYGVAVTIALHDLSCVAATLRMDIKRGHFDNVAGNLKALHDGVRGLRTELDLRNDSAWGKQLTSIRADISNALQSEIDSVPGRVRRILRQRPEKDIPPGARIDSTEVEETVALIDFVATCRTYASELAINEVTLRTYSDLQQYVERSTEQLVQSLRGADHKVRTYRQQQVQAAIRFCQVLFGDDYASLMSRAAENAATGERKSSRAS
;
A
#
# COMPACT_ATOMS: atom_id res chain seq x y z
N SER A 1 -11.14 -10.33 -11.42
CA SER A 1 -12.43 -10.25 -10.72
C SER A 1 -13.32 -11.35 -11.26
N SER A 2 -13.89 -12.18 -10.37
CA SER A 2 -14.74 -13.33 -10.72
C SER A 2 -16.22 -12.95 -10.92
N LEU A 3 -16.62 -11.75 -10.49
CA LEU A 3 -18.02 -11.29 -10.57
C LEU A 3 -18.54 -11.16 -11.99
N GLN A 4 -17.73 -10.65 -12.92
CA GLN A 4 -18.16 -10.43 -14.31
C GLN A 4 -18.47 -11.76 -15.04
N PRO A 5 -17.57 -12.77 -15.02
CA PRO A 5 -17.90 -14.09 -15.56
C PRO A 5 -19.14 -14.73 -14.93
N ILE A 6 -19.31 -14.60 -13.61
CA ILE A 6 -20.46 -15.16 -12.89
C ILE A 6 -21.77 -14.47 -13.29
N TRP A 7 -21.76 -13.13 -13.42
CA TRP A 7 -22.90 -12.37 -13.93
C TRP A 7 -23.29 -12.80 -15.35
N GLN A 8 -22.30 -12.94 -16.24
CA GLN A 8 -22.53 -13.41 -17.61
C GLN A 8 -23.09 -14.82 -17.66
N TRP A 9 -22.59 -15.72 -16.82
CA TRP A 9 -23.13 -17.08 -16.69
C TRP A 9 -24.57 -17.06 -16.16
N LEU A 10 -24.87 -16.26 -15.14
CA LEU A 10 -26.23 -16.14 -14.59
C LEU A 10 -27.24 -15.69 -15.66
N GLY A 11 -26.86 -14.71 -16.49
CA GLY A 11 -27.70 -14.21 -17.58
C GLY A 11 -27.85 -15.17 -18.77
N ARG A 12 -26.91 -16.10 -18.98
CA ARG A 12 -26.94 -17.04 -20.11
C ARG A 12 -27.56 -18.39 -19.74
N ASP A 13 -27.07 -18.99 -18.65
CA ASP A 13 -27.31 -20.39 -18.30
C ASP A 13 -27.95 -20.54 -16.91
N GLY A 14 -27.63 -19.67 -15.95
CA GLY A 14 -28.05 -19.83 -14.55
C GLY A 14 -29.53 -19.48 -14.31
N ALA A 15 -29.93 -18.27 -14.67
CA ALA A 15 -31.29 -17.77 -14.48
C ALA A 15 -31.65 -16.69 -15.54
N PRO A 16 -31.53 -16.97 -16.84
CA PRO A 16 -31.72 -15.99 -17.92
C PRO A 16 -33.06 -15.24 -17.83
N GLY A 17 -34.15 -15.96 -17.52
CA GLY A 17 -35.48 -15.37 -17.37
C GLY A 17 -35.55 -14.35 -16.22
N LYS A 18 -34.92 -14.65 -15.07
CA LYS A 18 -34.92 -13.76 -13.91
C LYS A 18 -34.00 -12.55 -14.07
N VAL A 19 -32.89 -12.72 -14.78
CA VAL A 19 -32.03 -11.59 -15.15
C VAL A 19 -32.77 -10.64 -16.10
N ASN A 20 -33.45 -11.16 -17.12
CA ASN A 20 -34.26 -10.34 -18.04
C ASN A 20 -35.43 -9.63 -17.31
N GLU A 21 -36.11 -10.31 -16.38
CA GLU A 21 -37.14 -9.71 -15.54
C GLU A 21 -36.58 -8.55 -14.70
N PHE A 22 -35.40 -8.73 -14.10
CA PHE A 22 -34.71 -7.70 -13.33
C PHE A 22 -34.31 -6.50 -14.19
N GLU A 23 -33.68 -6.71 -15.35
CA GLU A 23 -33.29 -5.63 -16.26
C GLU A 23 -34.50 -4.83 -16.76
N ALA A 24 -35.60 -5.51 -17.11
CA ALA A 24 -36.83 -4.86 -17.51
C ALA A 24 -37.49 -4.07 -16.36
N ALA A 25 -37.41 -4.56 -15.12
CA ALA A 25 -37.89 -3.84 -13.95
C ALA A 25 -37.02 -2.62 -13.62
N LEU A 26 -35.70 -2.76 -13.75
CA LEU A 26 -34.74 -1.68 -13.54
C LEU A 26 -34.95 -0.55 -14.55
N ALA A 27 -35.15 -0.87 -15.83
CA ALA A 27 -35.42 0.12 -16.88
C ALA A 27 -36.71 0.93 -16.67
N ARG A 28 -37.66 0.41 -15.88
CA ARG A 28 -38.92 1.09 -15.51
C ARG A 28 -38.84 1.85 -14.19
N THR A 29 -37.73 1.72 -13.46
CA THR A 29 -37.56 2.35 -12.14
C THR A 29 -37.15 3.82 -12.32
N PRO A 30 -37.82 4.79 -11.67
CA PRO A 30 -37.42 6.20 -11.72
C PRO A 30 -36.01 6.42 -11.15
N ALA A 31 -35.33 7.50 -11.56
CA ALA A 31 -33.98 7.83 -11.10
C ALA A 31 -33.85 7.94 -9.56
N ASP A 32 -34.93 8.34 -8.87
CA ASP A 32 -34.97 8.47 -7.41
C ASP A 32 -35.45 7.20 -6.68
N GLY A 33 -35.61 6.09 -7.41
CA GLY A 33 -36.16 4.81 -6.91
C GLY A 33 -35.18 3.94 -6.14
N ALA A 34 -34.25 4.50 -5.36
CA ALA A 34 -33.15 3.74 -4.72
C ALA A 34 -33.62 2.53 -3.90
N GLY A 35 -34.71 2.67 -3.13
CA GLY A 35 -35.29 1.57 -2.35
C GLY A 35 -35.92 0.46 -3.23
N GLN A 36 -36.47 0.83 -4.40
CA GLN A 36 -37.02 -0.12 -5.36
C GLN A 36 -35.91 -0.89 -6.08
N VAL A 37 -34.81 -0.22 -6.45
CA VAL A 37 -33.62 -0.86 -7.02
C VAL A 37 -33.05 -1.88 -6.04
N GLU A 38 -32.94 -1.51 -4.76
CA GLU A 38 -32.43 -2.40 -3.72
C GLU A 38 -33.31 -3.65 -3.54
N ALA A 39 -34.64 -3.48 -3.54
CA ALA A 39 -35.57 -4.61 -3.44
C ALA A 39 -35.52 -5.53 -4.67
N LEU A 40 -35.30 -4.98 -5.87
CA LEU A 40 -35.10 -5.77 -7.09
C LEU A 40 -33.79 -6.53 -7.04
N ALA A 41 -32.71 -5.90 -6.59
CA ALA A 41 -31.39 -6.52 -6.44
C ALA A 41 -31.44 -7.68 -5.43
N GLN A 42 -32.13 -7.50 -4.30
CA GLN A 42 -32.35 -8.56 -3.31
C GLN A 42 -33.00 -9.81 -3.88
N LYS A 43 -34.06 -9.64 -4.68
CA LYS A 43 -34.74 -10.76 -5.33
C LYS A 43 -33.81 -11.49 -6.30
N LEU A 44 -33.05 -10.75 -7.09
CA LEU A 44 -32.10 -11.35 -8.03
C LEU A 44 -30.95 -12.07 -7.30
N GLN A 45 -30.48 -11.52 -6.18
CA GLN A 45 -29.43 -12.12 -5.36
C GLN A 45 -29.87 -13.47 -4.76
N ALA A 46 -31.12 -13.60 -4.32
CA ALA A 46 -31.66 -14.89 -3.86
C ALA A 46 -31.67 -15.91 -5.01
N VAL A 47 -32.16 -15.51 -6.20
CA VAL A 47 -32.14 -16.38 -7.39
C VAL A 47 -30.73 -16.79 -7.78
N ALA A 48 -29.77 -15.87 -7.68
CA ALA A 48 -28.37 -16.15 -7.97
C ALA A 48 -27.77 -17.13 -6.96
N ALA A 49 -28.09 -17.02 -5.68
CA ALA A 49 -27.65 -17.97 -4.65
C ALA A 49 -28.18 -19.39 -4.93
N ASP A 50 -29.47 -19.51 -5.23
CA ASP A 50 -30.09 -20.81 -5.56
C ASP A 50 -29.45 -21.44 -6.80
N ALA A 51 -29.28 -20.66 -7.87
CA ALA A 51 -28.64 -21.13 -9.11
C ALA A 51 -27.19 -21.59 -8.88
N ILE A 52 -26.44 -20.87 -8.03
CA ILE A 52 -25.08 -21.25 -7.65
C ILE A 52 -25.10 -22.57 -6.89
N PHE A 53 -25.95 -22.73 -5.88
CA PHE A 53 -25.98 -23.95 -5.08
C PHE A 53 -26.43 -25.19 -5.86
N GLU A 54 -27.40 -25.04 -6.77
CA GLU A 54 -27.78 -26.10 -7.70
C GLU A 54 -26.57 -26.57 -8.53
N LEU A 55 -25.78 -25.61 -9.04
CA LEU A 55 -24.59 -25.91 -9.82
C LEU A 55 -23.46 -26.53 -8.97
N THR A 56 -23.22 -26.03 -7.76
CA THR A 56 -22.10 -26.45 -6.90
C THR A 56 -22.42 -27.65 -5.98
N GLY A 57 -23.70 -28.01 -5.82
CA GLY A 57 -24.11 -29.13 -4.97
C GLY A 57 -23.62 -30.50 -5.48
N PRO A 58 -23.76 -31.58 -4.69
CA PRO A 58 -23.37 -32.93 -5.11
C PRO A 58 -24.14 -33.37 -6.38
N GLY A 59 -23.45 -33.96 -7.35
CA GLY A 59 -24.04 -34.43 -8.62
C GLY A 59 -23.03 -35.05 -9.59
N GLY A 60 -23.51 -35.74 -10.63
CA GLY A 60 -22.71 -36.49 -11.61
C GLY A 60 -22.06 -35.66 -12.73
N GLY A 61 -21.44 -36.35 -13.70
CA GLY A 61 -20.46 -35.83 -14.66
C GLY A 61 -20.84 -34.63 -15.56
N ASP A 62 -22.13 -34.32 -15.73
CA ASP A 62 -22.56 -33.12 -16.47
C ASP A 62 -22.21 -31.80 -15.74
N LYS A 63 -22.01 -31.84 -14.41
CA LYS A 63 -21.63 -30.66 -13.62
C LYS A 63 -20.24 -30.13 -13.96
N THR A 64 -19.27 -30.98 -14.27
CA THR A 64 -17.93 -30.53 -14.65
C THR A 64 -17.97 -29.69 -15.92
N ARG A 65 -18.81 -30.07 -16.90
CA ARG A 65 -19.02 -29.30 -18.13
C ARG A 65 -19.79 -28.00 -17.84
N ALA A 66 -20.77 -28.03 -16.94
CA ALA A 66 -21.53 -26.85 -16.55
C ALA A 66 -20.67 -25.81 -15.79
N LEU A 67 -19.78 -26.25 -14.88
CA LEU A 67 -18.84 -25.38 -14.16
C LEU A 67 -17.82 -24.74 -15.10
N ALA A 68 -17.32 -25.49 -16.10
CA ALA A 68 -16.43 -24.95 -17.13
C ALA A 68 -17.07 -23.83 -17.97
N ARG A 69 -18.40 -23.72 -18.00
CA ARG A 69 -19.12 -22.62 -18.68
C ARG A 69 -19.19 -21.34 -17.85
N VAL A 70 -18.93 -21.41 -16.54
CA VAL A 70 -18.91 -20.24 -15.64
C VAL A 70 -17.63 -19.44 -15.83
N GLY A 71 -16.49 -20.12 -15.89
CA GLY A 71 -15.20 -19.45 -16.04
C GLY A 71 -13.99 -20.35 -15.77
N PRO A 72 -12.79 -19.75 -15.76
CA PRO A 72 -11.56 -20.45 -15.39
C PRO A 72 -11.58 -20.93 -13.92
N PRO A 73 -10.66 -21.83 -13.51
CA PRO A 73 -10.67 -22.46 -12.18
C PRO A 73 -10.81 -21.49 -11.00
N ASN A 74 -10.11 -20.36 -11.03
CA ASN A 74 -10.20 -19.36 -9.96
C ASN A 74 -11.60 -18.73 -9.81
N VAL A 75 -12.38 -18.64 -10.89
CA VAL A 75 -13.78 -18.17 -10.84
C VAL A 75 -14.67 -19.23 -10.21
N ILE A 76 -14.39 -20.51 -10.50
CA ILE A 76 -15.11 -21.64 -9.94
C ILE A 76 -14.84 -21.74 -8.43
N ASP A 77 -13.61 -21.52 -8.00
CA ASP A 77 -13.22 -21.51 -6.58
C ASP A 77 -13.99 -20.42 -5.80
N ASP A 78 -14.22 -19.25 -6.41
CA ASP A 78 -14.98 -18.15 -5.80
C ASP A 78 -16.49 -18.38 -5.80
N LEU A 79 -17.00 -19.20 -6.71
CA LEU A 79 -18.43 -19.32 -7.01
C LEU A 79 -19.25 -19.72 -5.77
N TYR A 80 -18.79 -20.76 -5.06
CA TYR A 80 -19.47 -21.26 -3.86
C TYR A 80 -19.50 -20.21 -2.74
N SER A 81 -18.38 -19.51 -2.53
CA SER A 81 -18.28 -18.42 -1.56
C SER A 81 -19.25 -17.28 -1.86
N ILE A 82 -19.40 -16.91 -3.13
CA ILE A 82 -20.36 -15.89 -3.57
C ILE A 82 -21.78 -16.34 -3.28
N GLY A 83 -22.17 -17.56 -3.66
CA GLY A 83 -23.50 -18.11 -3.35
C GLY A 83 -23.81 -18.10 -1.85
N ALA A 84 -22.84 -18.51 -1.02
CA ALA A 84 -22.98 -18.53 0.42
C ALA A 84 -23.19 -17.13 1.04
N VAL A 85 -22.45 -16.12 0.56
CA VAL A 85 -22.63 -14.73 1.00
C VAL A 85 -23.99 -14.18 0.59
N LEU A 86 -24.45 -14.48 -0.63
CA LEU A 86 -25.78 -14.05 -1.11
C LEU A 86 -26.91 -14.69 -0.28
N GLN A 87 -26.77 -15.95 0.11
CA GLN A 87 -27.76 -16.67 0.92
C GLN A 87 -27.97 -16.03 2.30
N VAL A 88 -26.92 -15.48 2.90
CA VAL A 88 -26.95 -14.92 4.27
C VAL A 88 -26.98 -13.39 4.28
N ARG A 89 -27.38 -12.78 3.16
CA ARG A 89 -27.42 -11.33 2.98
C ARG A 89 -28.14 -10.59 4.11
N GLU A 90 -29.29 -11.09 4.58
CA GLU A 90 -30.04 -10.45 5.66
C GLU A 90 -29.25 -10.44 6.98
N ALA A 91 -28.53 -11.52 7.28
CA ALA A 91 -27.63 -11.57 8.42
C ALA A 91 -26.46 -10.59 8.29
N ILE A 92 -25.91 -10.43 7.08
CA ILE A 92 -24.87 -9.43 6.77
C ILE A 92 -25.41 -7.99 6.91
N ALA A 93 -26.65 -7.74 6.49
CA ALA A 93 -27.30 -6.44 6.66
C ALA A 93 -27.50 -6.13 8.15
N ALA A 94 -28.02 -7.09 8.91
CA ALA A 94 -28.20 -6.97 10.36
C ALA A 94 -26.85 -6.73 11.09
N LEU A 95 -25.77 -7.39 10.66
CA LEU A 95 -24.44 -7.11 11.18
C LEU A 95 -24.01 -5.67 10.88
N ASN A 96 -24.18 -5.22 9.64
CA ASN A 96 -23.82 -3.85 9.23
C ASN A 96 -24.58 -2.78 10.01
N GLU A 97 -25.85 -3.01 10.35
CA GLU A 97 -26.64 -2.08 11.15
C GLU A 97 -26.16 -1.99 12.61
N LYS A 98 -25.71 -3.11 13.19
CA LYS A 98 -25.19 -3.17 14.56
C LYS A 98 -23.78 -2.61 14.71
N LEU A 99 -22.98 -2.64 13.64
CA LEU A 99 -21.59 -2.22 13.70
C LEU A 99 -21.46 -0.68 13.67
N PRO A 100 -20.52 -0.11 14.46
CA PRO A 100 -20.16 1.29 14.32
C PRO A 100 -19.67 1.59 12.89
N ARG A 101 -20.05 2.76 12.36
CA ARG A 101 -19.62 3.20 11.02
C ARG A 101 -18.10 3.30 10.88
N PHE A 102 -17.39 3.59 11.97
CA PHE A 102 -15.95 3.75 11.99
C PHE A 102 -15.34 3.37 13.35
N LEU A 103 -14.23 2.64 13.31
CA LEU A 103 -13.50 2.13 14.47
C LEU A 103 -12.07 2.69 14.46
N ARG A 104 -11.88 3.83 15.15
CA ARG A 104 -10.58 4.51 15.24
C ARG A 104 -9.53 3.73 16.04
N ALA A 105 -9.97 3.21 17.18
CA ALA A 105 -9.16 2.39 18.07
C ALA A 105 -9.99 1.17 18.46
N PHE A 106 -9.34 0.01 18.52
CA PHE A 106 -9.99 -1.25 18.83
C PHE A 106 -9.55 -1.76 20.21
N GLY A 107 -10.08 -1.11 21.27
CA GLY A 107 -9.85 -1.47 22.67
C GLY A 107 -10.98 -2.33 23.25
N ASP A 108 -10.92 -2.64 24.55
CA ASP A 108 -11.87 -3.56 25.20
C ASP A 108 -13.35 -3.23 24.97
N SER A 109 -13.73 -1.95 25.01
CA SER A 109 -15.11 -1.53 24.78
C SER A 109 -15.59 -1.80 23.35
N GLN A 110 -14.72 -1.59 22.35
CA GLN A 110 -15.01 -1.85 20.95
C GLN A 110 -15.00 -3.35 20.67
N ILE A 111 -14.09 -4.10 21.29
CA ILE A 111 -14.06 -5.55 21.21
C ILE A 111 -15.37 -6.12 21.76
N ALA A 112 -15.82 -5.69 22.95
CA ALA A 112 -17.10 -6.13 23.52
C ALA A 112 -18.29 -5.78 22.62
N SER A 113 -18.33 -4.57 22.06
CA SER A 113 -19.36 -4.14 21.13
C SER A 113 -19.39 -4.97 19.84
N VAL A 114 -18.22 -5.25 19.25
CA VAL A 114 -18.11 -6.05 18.03
C VAL A 114 -18.44 -7.51 18.30
N THR A 115 -17.98 -8.09 19.40
CA THR A 115 -18.36 -9.45 19.82
C THR A 115 -19.88 -9.57 19.97
N SER A 116 -20.53 -8.57 20.58
CA SER A 116 -21.99 -8.53 20.70
C SER A 116 -22.68 -8.42 19.33
N ALA A 117 -22.18 -7.57 18.43
CA ALA A 117 -22.72 -7.42 17.08
C ALA A 117 -22.57 -8.69 16.23
N LEU A 118 -21.44 -9.40 16.37
CA LEU A 118 -21.12 -10.64 15.68
C LEU A 118 -21.93 -11.84 16.16
N ASN A 119 -22.70 -11.73 17.25
CA ASN A 119 -23.54 -12.79 17.79
C ASN A 119 -24.78 -13.06 16.90
N ILE A 120 -24.51 -13.50 15.68
CA ILE A 120 -25.46 -13.87 14.63
C ILE A 120 -25.06 -15.29 14.18
N PRO A 121 -25.77 -16.36 14.61
CA PRO A 121 -25.30 -17.74 14.50
C PRO A 121 -24.87 -18.17 13.10
N VAL A 122 -25.60 -17.75 12.06
CA VAL A 122 -25.29 -18.12 10.67
C VAL A 122 -23.95 -17.53 10.17
N LEU A 123 -23.50 -16.43 10.78
CA LEU A 123 -22.22 -15.78 10.48
C LEU A 123 -21.06 -16.33 11.32
N GLN A 124 -21.33 -17.18 12.32
CA GLN A 124 -20.31 -17.78 13.19
C GLN A 124 -19.79 -19.12 12.67
N THR A 125 -20.27 -19.58 11.51
CA THR A 125 -19.77 -20.80 10.88
C THR A 125 -18.34 -20.59 10.35
N PRO A 126 -17.50 -21.64 10.28
CA PRO A 126 -16.14 -21.51 9.74
C PRO A 126 -16.10 -20.93 8.31
N GLN A 127 -17.15 -21.15 7.53
CA GLN A 127 -17.29 -20.62 6.18
C GLN A 127 -17.65 -19.13 6.17
N MET A 128 -18.52 -18.66 7.07
CA MET A 128 -19.05 -17.30 7.04
C MET A 128 -18.31 -16.30 7.93
N LEU A 129 -17.65 -16.78 8.98
CA LEU A 129 -16.91 -15.94 9.91
C LEU A 129 -15.85 -15.06 9.23
N PRO A 130 -15.07 -15.53 8.23
CA PRO A 130 -14.12 -14.67 7.53
C PRO A 130 -14.78 -13.47 6.84
N PHE A 131 -15.99 -13.65 6.27
CA PHE A 131 -16.75 -12.55 5.65
C PHE A 131 -17.28 -11.56 6.70
N ALA A 132 -17.79 -12.07 7.82
CA ALA A 132 -18.25 -11.23 8.92
C ALA A 132 -17.09 -10.38 9.51
N LEU A 133 -15.92 -11.00 9.71
CA LEU A 133 -14.72 -10.30 10.17
C LEU A 133 -14.20 -9.30 9.14
N SER A 134 -14.27 -9.62 7.85
CA SER A 134 -13.88 -8.67 6.78
C SER A 134 -14.72 -7.40 6.79
N ILE A 135 -16.03 -7.50 7.10
CA ILE A 135 -16.91 -6.32 7.28
C ILE A 135 -16.44 -5.48 8.47
N VAL A 136 -16.04 -6.12 9.59
CA VAL A 136 -15.50 -5.39 10.74
C VAL A 136 -14.20 -4.67 10.35
N VAL A 137 -13.27 -5.37 9.69
CA VAL A 137 -11.98 -4.83 9.26
C VAL A 137 -12.15 -3.60 8.37
N GLN A 138 -13.13 -3.59 7.46
CA GLN A 138 -13.43 -2.44 6.60
C GLN A 138 -13.87 -1.17 7.36
N ARG A 139 -14.26 -1.29 8.65
CA ARG A 139 -14.61 -0.15 9.49
C ARG A 139 -13.41 0.38 10.29
N MET A 140 -12.28 -0.32 10.29
CA MET A 140 -11.14 -0.02 11.15
C MET A 140 -10.15 0.93 10.49
N THR A 141 -9.59 1.85 11.28
CA THR A 141 -8.43 2.67 10.83
C THR A 141 -7.16 1.82 10.70
N ALA A 142 -7.00 0.83 11.58
CA ALA A 142 -5.85 -0.05 11.63
C ALA A 142 -6.33 -1.51 11.53
N PRO A 143 -6.46 -2.07 10.30
CA PRO A 143 -6.96 -3.42 10.05
C PRO A 143 -6.31 -4.51 10.89
N TRP A 144 -5.01 -4.40 11.14
CA TRP A 144 -4.25 -5.37 11.92
C TRP A 144 -4.79 -5.58 13.34
N GLN A 145 -5.46 -4.58 13.95
CA GLN A 145 -5.97 -4.67 15.31
C GLN A 145 -7.08 -5.72 15.47
N ILE A 146 -7.63 -6.27 14.38
CA ILE A 146 -8.63 -7.34 14.42
C ILE A 146 -8.15 -8.58 15.19
N ILE A 147 -6.82 -8.80 15.27
CA ILE A 147 -6.22 -9.89 16.06
C ILE A 147 -6.61 -9.85 17.55
N ARG A 148 -6.88 -8.65 18.09
CA ARG A 148 -7.30 -8.47 19.49
C ARG A 148 -8.61 -9.18 19.79
N LEU A 149 -9.50 -9.29 18.80
CA LEU A 149 -10.74 -10.04 18.92
C LEU A 149 -10.44 -11.54 19.11
N ALA A 150 -9.52 -12.08 18.31
CA ALA A 150 -9.12 -13.48 18.40
C ALA A 150 -8.41 -13.79 19.74
N ILE A 151 -7.50 -12.91 20.17
CA ILE A 151 -6.81 -13.02 21.47
C ILE A 151 -7.83 -12.99 22.62
N LYS A 152 -8.81 -12.07 22.57
CA LYS A 152 -9.85 -11.96 23.60
C LYS A 152 -10.69 -13.24 23.69
N ILE A 153 -11.04 -13.83 22.56
CA ILE A 153 -11.86 -15.05 22.48
C ILE A 153 -11.07 -16.29 22.92
N ALA A 154 -9.79 -16.36 22.57
CA ALA A 154 -8.88 -17.40 23.02
C ALA A 154 -8.50 -17.27 24.51
N ALA A 155 -8.73 -16.10 25.11
CA ALA A 155 -8.25 -15.73 26.44
C ALA A 155 -6.74 -15.97 26.61
N SER A 156 -5.98 -15.78 25.53
CA SER A 156 -4.54 -16.04 25.45
C SER A 156 -3.96 -15.34 24.23
N ASP A 157 -2.72 -14.89 24.35
CA ASP A 157 -1.83 -14.39 23.29
C ASP A 157 -0.90 -15.46 22.71
N ASP A 158 -0.89 -16.68 23.26
CA ASP A 158 -0.19 -17.83 22.65
C ASP A 158 -0.82 -18.19 21.30
N GLU A 159 0.03 -18.22 20.27
CA GLU A 159 -0.35 -18.49 18.89
C GLU A 159 -1.16 -19.79 18.72
N ILE A 160 -0.76 -20.88 19.40
CA ILE A 160 -1.41 -22.18 19.25
C ILE A 160 -2.84 -22.12 19.78
N ARG A 161 -3.05 -21.46 20.92
CA ARG A 161 -4.38 -21.28 21.51
C ARG A 161 -5.26 -20.40 20.63
N VAL A 162 -4.73 -19.32 20.07
CA VAL A 162 -5.49 -18.45 19.17
C VAL A 162 -5.88 -19.19 17.88
N ALA A 163 -4.94 -19.93 17.30
CA ALA A 163 -5.17 -20.74 16.09
C ALA A 163 -6.18 -21.87 16.30
N ALA A 164 -6.33 -22.38 17.52
CA ALA A 164 -7.31 -23.39 17.86
C ALA A 164 -8.76 -22.85 17.92
N THR A 165 -8.95 -21.52 17.90
CA THR A 165 -10.29 -20.90 17.88
C THR A 165 -10.77 -20.63 16.44
N PRO A 166 -12.09 -20.59 16.19
CA PRO A 166 -12.62 -20.12 14.91
C PRO A 166 -12.14 -18.72 14.52
N TYR A 167 -11.80 -17.88 15.51
CA TYR A 167 -11.34 -16.52 15.30
C TYR A 167 -9.85 -16.42 14.93
N GLY A 168 -9.11 -17.52 14.91
CA GLY A 168 -7.73 -17.55 14.40
C GLY A 168 -7.63 -17.00 12.96
N VAL A 169 -8.70 -17.11 12.16
CA VAL A 169 -8.77 -16.52 10.81
C VAL A 169 -8.62 -14.99 10.80
N ALA A 170 -8.91 -14.30 11.91
CA ALA A 170 -8.65 -12.86 12.04
C ALA A 170 -7.15 -12.53 11.88
N VAL A 171 -6.27 -13.40 12.39
CA VAL A 171 -4.81 -13.26 12.24
C VAL A 171 -4.42 -13.46 10.78
N THR A 172 -4.99 -14.47 10.12
CA THR A 172 -4.77 -14.70 8.69
C THR A 172 -5.24 -13.52 7.83
N ILE A 173 -6.40 -12.92 8.16
CA ILE A 173 -6.90 -11.72 7.47
C ILE A 173 -5.93 -10.55 7.66
N ALA A 174 -5.47 -10.28 8.89
CA ALA A 174 -4.51 -9.22 9.17
C ALA A 174 -3.19 -9.41 8.42
N LEU A 175 -2.64 -10.63 8.40
CA LEU A 175 -1.41 -10.95 7.66
C LEU A 175 -1.60 -10.82 6.15
N HIS A 176 -2.75 -11.23 5.62
CA HIS A 176 -3.08 -11.06 4.21
C HIS A 176 -3.18 -9.58 3.83
N ASP A 177 -3.87 -8.76 4.62
CA ASP A 177 -3.96 -7.31 4.41
C ASP A 177 -2.57 -6.66 4.38
N LEU A 178 -1.70 -6.99 5.34
CA LEU A 178 -0.31 -6.54 5.34
C LEU A 178 0.46 -7.01 4.10
N SER A 179 0.21 -8.22 3.62
CA SER A 179 0.82 -8.72 2.38
C SER A 179 0.36 -7.90 1.16
N CYS A 180 -0.91 -7.49 1.11
CA CYS A 180 -1.43 -6.61 0.06
C CYS A 180 -0.83 -5.21 0.12
N VAL A 181 -0.67 -4.63 1.32
CA VAL A 181 0.01 -3.33 1.50
C VAL A 181 1.48 -3.44 1.05
N ALA A 182 2.18 -4.52 1.42
CA ALA A 182 3.55 -4.78 0.99
C ALA A 182 3.67 -4.90 -0.54
N ALA A 183 2.75 -5.63 -1.17
CA ALA A 183 2.71 -5.78 -2.62
C ALA A 183 2.47 -4.44 -3.33
N THR A 184 1.55 -3.62 -2.80
CA THR A 184 1.25 -2.27 -3.31
C THR A 184 2.48 -1.37 -3.20
N LEU A 185 3.10 -1.32 -2.02
CA LEU A 185 4.32 -0.55 -1.79
C LEU A 185 5.43 -0.95 -2.77
N ARG A 186 5.65 -2.25 -2.97
CA ARG A 186 6.66 -2.74 -3.92
C ARG A 186 6.36 -2.30 -5.36
N MET A 187 5.09 -2.31 -5.76
CA MET A 187 4.68 -1.86 -7.10
C MET A 187 4.89 -0.35 -7.28
N ASP A 188 4.55 0.44 -6.26
CA ASP A 188 4.73 1.90 -6.25
C ASP A 188 6.22 2.27 -6.35
N ILE A 189 7.07 1.65 -5.53
CA ILE A 189 8.53 1.78 -5.57
C ILE A 189 9.07 1.46 -6.96
N LYS A 190 8.68 0.30 -7.53
CA LYS A 190 9.15 -0.13 -8.86
C LYS A 190 8.74 0.84 -9.98
N ARG A 191 7.63 1.56 -9.82
CA ARG A 191 7.13 2.56 -10.77
C ARG A 191 7.66 3.97 -10.51
N GLY A 192 8.41 4.18 -9.42
CA GLY A 192 8.86 5.49 -8.99
C GLY A 192 7.73 6.39 -8.45
N HIS A 193 6.60 5.80 -8.02
CA HIS A 193 5.48 6.54 -7.45
C HIS A 193 5.65 6.61 -5.93
N PHE A 194 5.98 7.77 -5.38
CA PHE A 194 6.30 7.93 -3.96
C PHE A 194 5.17 8.54 -3.11
N ASP A 195 4.09 9.01 -3.72
CA ASP A 195 3.01 9.75 -3.03
C ASP A 195 2.38 9.00 -1.84
N ASN A 196 2.18 7.68 -1.99
CA ASN A 196 1.52 6.85 -0.97
C ASN A 196 2.52 6.06 -0.10
N VAL A 197 3.81 6.21 -0.33
CA VAL A 197 4.84 5.38 0.31
C VAL A 197 4.87 5.60 1.82
N ALA A 198 4.75 6.85 2.30
CA ALA A 198 4.71 7.15 3.73
C ALA A 198 3.53 6.45 4.43
N GLY A 199 2.35 6.48 3.82
CA GLY A 199 1.15 5.83 4.36
C GLY A 199 1.28 4.31 4.41
N ASN A 200 1.78 3.70 3.33
CA ASN A 200 1.99 2.26 3.26
C ASN A 200 3.09 1.79 4.22
N LEU A 201 4.21 2.52 4.32
CA LEU A 201 5.28 2.24 5.28
C LEU A 201 4.78 2.31 6.72
N LYS A 202 3.97 3.34 7.05
CA LYS A 202 3.35 3.46 8.37
C LYS A 202 2.44 2.26 8.66
N ALA A 203 1.55 1.90 7.73
CA ALA A 203 0.64 0.77 7.92
C ALA A 203 1.39 -0.55 8.14
N LEU A 204 2.45 -0.79 7.37
CA LEU A 204 3.31 -1.97 7.50
C LEU A 204 4.08 -1.97 8.83
N HIS A 205 4.69 -0.84 9.19
CA HIS A 205 5.38 -0.69 10.47
C HIS A 205 4.46 -0.95 11.65
N ASP A 206 3.31 -0.26 11.69
CA ASP A 206 2.35 -0.36 12.80
C ASP A 206 1.74 -1.77 12.88
N GLY A 207 1.47 -2.39 11.73
CA GLY A 207 0.95 -3.76 11.65
C GLY A 207 1.97 -4.82 12.08
N VAL A 208 3.19 -4.80 11.51
CA VAL A 208 4.26 -5.76 11.86
C VAL A 208 4.59 -5.66 13.35
N ARG A 209 4.71 -4.44 13.86
CA ARG A 209 4.93 -4.19 15.29
C ARG A 209 3.75 -4.71 16.11
N GLY A 210 2.53 -4.31 15.76
CA GLY A 210 1.31 -4.65 16.48
C GLY A 210 1.10 -6.16 16.64
N LEU A 211 1.23 -6.91 15.54
CA LEU A 211 1.14 -8.37 15.57
C LEU A 211 2.18 -8.99 16.51
N ARG A 212 3.43 -8.55 16.43
CA ARG A 212 4.51 -9.09 17.28
C ARG A 212 4.36 -8.72 18.75
N THR A 213 3.77 -7.57 19.05
CA THR A 213 3.60 -7.10 20.44
C THR A 213 2.38 -7.69 21.14
N GLU A 214 1.38 -8.12 20.38
CA GLU A 214 0.10 -8.60 20.94
C GLU A 214 -0.08 -10.11 20.83
N LEU A 215 0.70 -10.78 19.99
CA LEU A 215 0.62 -12.21 19.76
C LEU A 215 2.01 -12.85 19.85
N ASP A 216 2.14 -13.90 20.66
CA ASP A 216 3.37 -14.67 20.83
C ASP A 216 3.58 -15.60 19.63
N LEU A 217 4.03 -15.00 18.53
CA LEU A 217 4.31 -15.67 17.26
C LEU A 217 5.61 -16.46 17.31
N ARG A 218 5.54 -17.72 16.90
CA ARG A 218 6.73 -18.58 16.77
C ARG A 218 7.36 -18.40 15.39
N ASN A 219 8.68 -18.37 15.33
CA ASN A 219 9.39 -18.12 14.07
C ASN A 219 9.17 -19.23 13.01
N ASP A 220 8.90 -20.46 13.44
CA ASP A 220 8.72 -21.63 12.58
C ASP A 220 7.24 -21.91 12.23
N SER A 221 6.31 -21.16 12.80
CA SER A 221 4.88 -21.30 12.51
C SER A 221 4.51 -20.73 11.13
N ALA A 222 3.31 -21.06 10.67
CA ALA A 222 2.79 -20.50 9.42
C ALA A 222 2.66 -18.98 9.47
N TRP A 223 2.13 -18.43 10.57
CA TRP A 223 1.98 -16.97 10.75
C TRP A 223 3.32 -16.27 10.92
N GLY A 224 4.25 -16.83 11.70
CA GLY A 224 5.59 -16.27 11.87
C GLY A 224 6.40 -16.28 10.58
N LYS A 225 6.33 -17.35 9.78
CA LYS A 225 6.94 -17.41 8.45
C LYS A 225 6.33 -16.40 7.49
N GLN A 226 5.01 -16.22 7.49
CA GLN A 226 4.34 -15.23 6.65
C GLN A 226 4.77 -13.80 7.03
N LEU A 227 4.80 -13.47 8.32
CA LEU A 227 5.26 -12.16 8.80
C LEU A 227 6.73 -11.91 8.44
N THR A 228 7.57 -12.93 8.56
CA THR A 228 8.99 -12.87 8.14
C THR A 228 9.11 -12.64 6.63
N SER A 229 8.30 -13.32 5.82
CA SER A 229 8.28 -13.13 4.36
C SER A 229 7.86 -11.71 3.98
N ILE A 230 6.79 -11.18 4.58
CA ILE A 230 6.35 -9.79 4.36
C ILE A 230 7.51 -8.82 4.65
N ARG A 231 8.18 -8.99 5.80
CA ARG A 231 9.29 -8.12 6.20
C ARG A 231 10.48 -8.21 5.25
N ALA A 232 10.82 -9.41 4.79
CA ALA A 232 11.90 -9.64 3.82
C ALA A 232 11.59 -9.00 2.47
N ASP A 233 10.37 -9.18 1.95
CA ASP A 233 9.95 -8.63 0.66
C ASP A 233 10.01 -7.09 0.65
N ILE A 234 9.56 -6.46 1.73
CA ILE A 234 9.63 -5.00 1.90
C ILE A 234 11.08 -4.54 2.01
N SER A 235 11.87 -5.18 2.88
CA SER A 235 13.28 -4.84 3.10
C SER A 235 14.07 -4.88 1.80
N ASN A 236 13.93 -5.96 1.01
CA ASN A 236 14.61 -6.12 -0.27
C ASN A 236 14.22 -5.02 -1.27
N ALA A 237 12.93 -4.69 -1.36
CA ALA A 237 12.44 -3.64 -2.27
C ALA A 237 12.97 -2.25 -1.88
N LEU A 238 12.95 -1.93 -0.58
CA LEU A 238 13.43 -0.64 -0.07
C LEU A 238 14.95 -0.52 -0.19
N GLN A 239 15.69 -1.57 0.15
CA GLN A 239 17.16 -1.56 0.14
C GLN A 239 17.71 -1.27 -1.25
N SER A 240 17.18 -1.92 -2.29
CA SER A 240 17.59 -1.69 -3.68
C SER A 240 17.44 -0.22 -4.11
N GLU A 241 16.30 0.41 -3.77
CA GLU A 241 16.10 1.81 -4.11
C GLU A 241 16.98 2.75 -3.27
N ILE A 242 17.08 2.52 -1.95
CA ILE A 242 17.90 3.32 -1.04
C ILE A 242 19.37 3.32 -1.48
N ASP A 243 19.94 2.15 -1.77
CA ASP A 243 21.34 2.03 -2.18
C ASP A 243 21.62 2.69 -3.54
N SER A 244 20.60 2.90 -4.38
CA SER A 244 20.75 3.58 -5.68
C SER A 244 20.86 5.11 -5.57
N VAL A 245 20.29 5.72 -4.51
CA VAL A 245 20.14 7.18 -4.40
C VAL A 245 21.49 7.92 -4.38
N PRO A 246 22.51 7.50 -3.60
CA PRO A 246 23.82 8.18 -3.63
C PRO A 246 24.45 8.22 -5.01
N GLY A 247 24.26 7.18 -5.84
CA GLY A 247 24.76 7.13 -7.21
C GLY A 247 24.12 8.19 -8.10
N ARG A 248 22.81 8.39 -7.99
CA ARG A 248 22.06 9.41 -8.75
C ARG A 248 22.48 10.83 -8.36
N VAL A 249 22.58 11.10 -7.05
CA VAL A 249 23.07 12.39 -6.54
C VAL A 249 24.48 12.70 -7.03
N ARG A 250 25.39 11.71 -6.93
CA ARG A 250 26.77 11.84 -7.44
C ARG A 250 26.81 12.12 -8.93
N ARG A 251 25.92 11.53 -9.74
CA ARG A 251 25.87 11.75 -11.19
C ARG A 251 25.55 13.21 -11.54
N ILE A 252 24.57 13.80 -10.87
CA ILE A 252 24.11 15.19 -11.10
C ILE A 252 25.15 16.20 -10.61
N LEU A 253 25.66 15.99 -9.39
CA LEU A 253 26.60 16.91 -8.75
C LEU A 253 28.06 16.73 -9.21
N ARG A 254 28.36 15.72 -10.03
CA ARG A 254 29.73 15.44 -10.47
C ARG A 254 30.37 16.66 -11.11
N GLN A 255 31.43 17.16 -10.50
CA GLN A 255 32.24 18.20 -11.11
C GLN A 255 33.08 17.61 -12.24
N ARG A 256 32.88 18.11 -13.46
CA ARG A 256 33.69 17.76 -14.63
C ARG A 256 34.71 18.87 -14.89
N PRO A 257 35.93 18.58 -15.37
CA PRO A 257 36.81 19.61 -15.91
C PRO A 257 36.10 20.41 -17.00
N GLU A 258 36.38 21.71 -17.13
CA GLU A 258 35.65 22.57 -18.07
C GLU A 258 35.77 22.12 -19.52
N LYS A 259 36.94 21.56 -19.89
CA LYS A 259 37.20 20.95 -21.21
C LYS A 259 36.29 19.76 -21.55
N ASP A 260 35.73 19.09 -20.54
CA ASP A 260 34.88 17.91 -20.70
C ASP A 260 33.38 18.27 -20.67
N ILE A 261 33.05 19.57 -20.59
CA ILE A 261 31.68 20.07 -20.63
C ILE A 261 31.36 20.49 -22.07
N PRO A 262 30.51 19.75 -22.79
CA PRO A 262 30.17 20.10 -24.16
C PRO A 262 29.40 21.43 -24.19
N PRO A 263 29.54 22.22 -25.28
CA PRO A 263 28.74 23.42 -25.48
C PRO A 263 27.25 23.10 -25.42
N GLY A 264 26.48 23.85 -24.63
CA GLY A 264 25.05 23.62 -24.46
C GLY A 264 24.68 22.47 -23.51
N ALA A 265 25.64 21.91 -22.76
CA ALA A 265 25.34 20.97 -21.69
C ALA A 265 24.29 21.53 -20.72
N ARG A 266 23.29 20.70 -20.40
CA ARG A 266 22.23 21.01 -19.44
C ARG A 266 22.02 19.87 -18.47
N ILE A 267 21.51 20.20 -17.31
CA ILE A 267 20.96 19.23 -16.37
C ILE A 267 19.48 19.10 -16.66
N ASP A 268 19.01 17.86 -16.72
CA ASP A 268 17.60 17.55 -16.87
C ASP A 268 16.87 17.89 -15.56
N SER A 269 15.90 18.81 -15.63
CA SER A 269 15.10 19.20 -14.46
C SER A 269 14.25 18.06 -13.92
N THR A 270 13.79 17.16 -14.79
CA THR A 270 13.01 15.99 -14.38
C THR A 270 13.88 15.02 -13.58
N GLU A 271 15.14 14.80 -13.99
CA GLU A 271 16.10 13.97 -13.25
C GLU A 271 16.38 14.55 -11.84
N VAL A 272 16.44 15.88 -11.72
CA VAL A 272 16.60 16.56 -10.43
C VAL A 272 15.38 16.35 -9.54
N GLU A 273 14.16 16.50 -10.07
CA GLU A 273 12.92 16.30 -9.32
C GLU A 273 12.76 14.85 -8.84
N GLU A 274 13.04 13.87 -9.70
CA GLU A 274 13.06 12.46 -9.32
C GLU A 274 14.10 12.18 -8.22
N THR A 275 15.28 12.79 -8.31
CA THR A 275 16.32 12.61 -7.28
C THR A 275 15.94 13.27 -5.96
N VAL A 276 15.28 14.44 -5.99
CA VAL A 276 14.70 15.08 -4.80
C VAL A 276 13.67 14.16 -4.13
N ALA A 277 12.75 13.57 -4.92
CA ALA A 277 11.76 12.62 -4.41
C ALA A 277 12.41 11.37 -3.79
N LEU A 278 13.50 10.87 -4.39
CA LEU A 278 14.25 9.73 -3.86
C LEU A 278 14.98 10.05 -2.55
N ILE A 279 15.53 11.26 -2.40
CA ILE A 279 16.14 11.71 -1.14
C ILE A 279 15.07 11.77 -0.02
N ASP A 280 13.91 12.34 -0.32
CA ASP A 280 12.78 12.41 0.62
C ASP A 280 12.23 11.02 0.97
N PHE A 281 12.20 10.11 -0.01
CA PHE A 281 11.88 8.71 0.21
C PHE A 281 12.83 8.03 1.21
N VAL A 282 14.16 8.25 1.10
CA VAL A 282 15.13 7.72 2.07
C VAL A 282 14.86 8.27 3.48
N ALA A 283 14.55 9.57 3.60
CA ALA A 283 14.19 10.19 4.87
C ALA A 283 12.91 9.58 5.47
N THR A 284 11.90 9.35 4.64
CA THR A 284 10.64 8.70 5.04
C THR A 284 10.87 7.26 5.51
N CYS A 285 11.68 6.48 4.80
CA CYS A 285 12.03 5.11 5.18
C CYS A 285 12.65 5.04 6.57
N ARG A 286 13.50 6.02 6.92
CA ARG A 286 14.15 6.11 8.23
C ARG A 286 13.16 6.20 9.39
N THR A 287 12.04 6.90 9.21
CA THR A 287 10.98 7.03 10.25
C THR A 287 10.38 5.69 10.66
N TYR A 288 10.34 4.72 9.75
CA TYR A 288 9.67 3.42 9.93
C TYR A 288 10.64 2.22 9.95
N ALA A 289 11.94 2.47 9.97
CA ALA A 289 12.95 1.46 9.71
C ALA A 289 13.05 0.36 10.79
N SER A 290 12.65 0.66 12.04
CA SER A 290 12.83 -0.20 13.23
C SER A 290 12.21 -1.58 13.06
N GLU A 291 11.07 -1.65 12.37
CA GLU A 291 10.27 -2.86 12.20
C GLU A 291 10.42 -3.47 10.80
N LEU A 292 11.13 -2.80 9.88
CA LEU A 292 11.24 -3.18 8.47
C LEU A 292 12.62 -3.73 8.07
N ALA A 293 13.50 -3.94 9.04
CA ALA A 293 14.86 -4.46 8.83
C ALA A 293 15.68 -3.63 7.81
N ILE A 294 15.52 -2.31 7.83
CA ILE A 294 16.26 -1.36 6.97
C ILE A 294 16.95 -0.22 7.74
N ASN A 295 17.06 -0.36 9.07
CA ASN A 295 17.66 0.68 9.94
C ASN A 295 19.09 1.04 9.53
N GLU A 296 19.92 0.02 9.34
CA GLU A 296 21.33 0.22 9.05
C GLU A 296 21.53 0.89 7.69
N VAL A 297 20.86 0.37 6.64
CA VAL A 297 20.99 0.92 5.28
C VAL A 297 20.43 2.33 5.17
N THR A 298 19.28 2.63 5.78
CA THR A 298 18.72 3.99 5.76
C THR A 298 19.62 4.97 6.50
N LEU A 299 20.13 4.62 7.68
CA LEU A 299 20.99 5.49 8.47
C LEU A 299 22.32 5.78 7.75
N ARG A 300 22.97 4.73 7.22
CA ARG A 300 24.23 4.85 6.48
C ARG A 300 24.04 5.71 5.24
N THR A 301 23.06 5.38 4.40
CA THR A 301 22.81 6.10 3.15
C THR A 301 22.42 7.55 3.39
N TYR A 302 21.59 7.84 4.39
CA TYR A 302 21.22 9.21 4.73
C TYR A 302 22.44 10.04 5.17
N SER A 303 23.31 9.46 6.01
CA SER A 303 24.56 10.12 6.45
C SER A 303 25.51 10.38 5.29
N ASP A 304 25.68 9.41 4.39
CA ASP A 304 26.50 9.55 3.18
C ASP A 304 25.97 10.65 2.25
N LEU A 305 24.64 10.72 2.09
CA LEU A 305 23.98 11.76 1.30
C LEU A 305 24.22 13.14 1.91
N GLN A 306 24.06 13.31 3.21
CA GLN A 306 24.34 14.58 3.90
C GLN A 306 25.77 15.03 3.66
N GLN A 307 26.77 14.20 3.98
CA GLN A 307 28.17 14.56 3.83
C GLN A 307 28.55 14.89 2.38
N TYR A 308 28.05 14.10 1.41
CA TYR A 308 28.37 14.31 0.01
C TYR A 308 27.71 15.57 -0.56
N VAL A 309 26.43 15.80 -0.25
CA VAL A 309 25.68 16.96 -0.77
C VAL A 309 26.22 18.26 -0.18
N GLU A 310 26.49 18.32 1.12
CA GLU A 310 27.09 19.49 1.77
C GLU A 310 28.43 19.86 1.11
N ARG A 311 29.37 18.91 1.09
CA ARG A 311 30.70 19.12 0.49
C ARG A 311 30.63 19.48 -0.99
N SER A 312 29.77 18.81 -1.75
CA SER A 312 29.64 19.06 -3.20
C SER A 312 29.04 20.44 -3.47
N THR A 313 28.08 20.88 -2.65
CA THR A 313 27.45 22.20 -2.77
C THR A 313 28.47 23.31 -2.54
N GLU A 314 29.25 23.23 -1.46
CA GLU A 314 30.33 24.19 -1.18
C GLU A 314 31.35 24.27 -2.32
N GLN A 315 31.79 23.11 -2.82
CA GLN A 315 32.73 23.05 -3.94
C GLN A 315 32.13 23.62 -5.23
N LEU A 316 30.84 23.38 -5.50
CA LEU A 316 30.17 23.88 -6.69
C LEU A 316 30.00 25.41 -6.63
N VAL A 317 29.62 25.96 -5.47
CA VAL A 317 29.57 27.41 -5.23
C VAL A 317 30.95 28.05 -5.40
N GLN A 318 32.02 27.42 -4.90
CA GLN A 318 33.37 27.91 -5.12
C GLN A 318 33.76 27.86 -6.61
N SER A 319 33.37 26.82 -7.34
CA SER A 319 33.67 26.69 -8.77
C SER A 319 32.96 27.75 -9.62
N LEU A 320 31.80 28.26 -9.20
CA LEU A 320 31.08 29.32 -9.90
C LEU A 320 31.86 30.64 -9.96
N ARG A 321 32.65 30.96 -8.93
CA ARG A 321 33.44 32.21 -8.86
C ARG A 321 34.46 32.33 -9.99
N GLY A 322 35.00 31.20 -10.45
CA GLY A 322 36.03 31.12 -11.49
C GLY A 322 35.56 30.64 -12.85
N ALA A 323 34.29 30.21 -12.98
CA ALA A 323 33.80 29.50 -14.15
C ALA A 323 33.81 30.35 -15.43
N ASP A 324 34.35 29.77 -16.50
CA ASP A 324 34.32 30.38 -17.83
C ASP A 324 32.88 30.55 -18.35
N HIS A 325 32.65 31.61 -19.15
CA HIS A 325 31.31 31.98 -19.62
C HIS A 325 30.58 30.85 -20.37
N LYS A 326 31.34 29.99 -21.07
CA LYS A 326 30.80 28.85 -21.83
C LYS A 326 30.21 27.75 -20.96
N VAL A 327 30.71 27.57 -19.73
CA VAL A 327 30.30 26.50 -18.80
C VAL A 327 29.49 27.02 -17.61
N ARG A 328 29.43 28.35 -17.43
CA ARG A 328 28.77 29.03 -16.31
C ARG A 328 27.31 28.61 -16.14
N THR A 329 26.53 28.56 -17.22
CA THR A 329 25.11 28.15 -17.16
C THR A 329 24.94 26.72 -16.65
N TYR A 330 25.76 25.78 -17.11
CA TYR A 330 25.74 24.41 -16.63
C TYR A 330 26.09 24.33 -15.14
N ARG A 331 27.10 25.08 -14.68
CA ARG A 331 27.47 25.16 -13.25
C ARG A 331 26.38 25.77 -12.39
N GLN A 332 25.68 26.78 -12.89
CA GLN A 332 24.53 27.38 -12.20
C GLN A 332 23.41 26.36 -12.03
N GLN A 333 23.10 25.57 -13.06
CA GLN A 333 22.14 24.46 -12.95
C GLN A 333 22.60 23.40 -11.94
N GLN A 334 23.91 23.06 -11.90
CA GLN A 334 24.44 22.11 -10.91
C GLN A 334 24.25 22.62 -9.48
N VAL A 335 24.51 23.91 -9.24
CA VAL A 335 24.33 24.54 -7.92
C VAL A 335 22.85 24.61 -7.55
N GLN A 336 21.96 24.94 -8.48
CA GLN A 336 20.51 24.92 -8.22
C GLN A 336 20.02 23.53 -7.84
N ALA A 337 20.48 22.48 -8.53
CA ALA A 337 20.17 21.10 -8.16
C ALA A 337 20.70 20.75 -6.77
N ALA A 338 21.95 21.15 -6.46
CA ALA A 338 22.55 20.94 -5.15
C ALA A 338 21.77 21.62 -4.01
N ILE A 339 21.33 22.86 -4.22
CA ILE A 339 20.49 23.61 -3.28
C ILE A 339 19.15 22.90 -3.04
N ARG A 340 18.53 22.36 -4.08
CA ARG A 340 17.30 21.56 -3.91
C ARG A 340 17.53 20.30 -3.09
N PHE A 341 18.66 19.62 -3.28
CA PHE A 341 19.02 18.47 -2.43
C PHE A 341 19.30 18.89 -0.98
N CYS A 342 19.95 20.03 -0.78
CA CYS A 342 20.15 20.62 0.54
C CYS A 342 18.83 20.93 1.25
N GLN A 343 17.83 21.42 0.53
CA GLN A 343 16.52 21.73 1.10
C GLN A 343 15.88 20.50 1.74
N VAL A 344 15.93 19.34 1.08
CA VAL A 344 15.34 18.10 1.60
C VAL A 344 16.21 17.49 2.72
N LEU A 345 17.53 17.61 2.66
CA LEU A 345 18.44 17.00 3.64
C LEU A 345 18.66 17.83 4.92
N PHE A 346 18.58 19.15 4.81
CA PHE A 346 18.99 20.11 5.85
C PHE A 346 17.93 21.18 6.16
N GLY A 347 16.87 21.30 5.35
CA GLY A 347 15.80 22.29 5.53
C GLY A 347 16.00 23.60 4.77
N ASP A 348 14.96 24.44 4.80
CA ASP A 348 14.86 25.67 4.01
C ASP A 348 15.90 26.74 4.37
N ASP A 349 16.28 26.83 5.65
CA ASP A 349 17.25 27.83 6.11
C ASP A 349 18.63 27.60 5.52
N TYR A 350 19.09 26.35 5.49
CA TYR A 350 20.38 25.97 4.91
C TYR A 350 20.36 26.13 3.38
N ALA A 351 19.28 25.73 2.72
CA ALA A 351 19.11 25.95 1.28
C ALA A 351 19.12 27.45 0.92
N SER A 352 18.50 28.29 1.74
CA SER A 352 18.50 29.75 1.57
C SER A 352 19.90 30.35 1.75
N LEU A 353 20.68 29.86 2.71
CA LEU A 353 22.07 30.25 2.90
C LEU A 353 22.92 29.92 1.66
N MET A 354 22.81 28.69 1.14
CA MET A 354 23.54 28.26 -0.05
C MET A 354 23.12 29.02 -1.31
N SER A 355 21.83 29.38 -1.43
CA SER A 355 21.33 30.21 -2.53
C SER A 355 22.00 31.59 -2.55
N ARG A 356 22.07 32.26 -1.39
CA ARG A 356 22.76 33.55 -1.27
C ARG A 356 24.26 33.42 -1.57
N ALA A 357 24.90 32.34 -1.12
CA ALA A 357 26.31 32.08 -1.41
C ALA A 357 26.56 31.87 -2.91
N ALA A 358 25.65 31.17 -3.61
CA ALA A 358 25.68 30.97 -5.04
C ALA A 358 25.48 32.27 -5.84
N GLU A 359 24.53 33.12 -5.44
CA GLU A 359 24.29 34.43 -6.03
C GLU A 359 25.53 35.32 -5.93
N ASN A 360 26.13 35.40 -4.74
CA ASN A 360 27.38 36.14 -4.52
C ASN A 360 28.54 35.59 -5.36
N ALA A 361 28.63 34.27 -5.53
CA ALA A 361 29.63 33.65 -6.39
C ALA A 361 29.38 33.93 -7.89
N ALA A 362 28.11 34.10 -8.28
CA ALA A 362 27.72 34.42 -9.65
C ALA A 362 27.81 35.91 -9.99
N THR A 363 27.88 36.81 -9.01
CA THR A 363 28.08 38.26 -9.23
C THR A 363 29.51 38.71 -8.95
N GLY A 364 30.31 37.92 -8.24
CA GLY A 364 31.73 38.17 -7.99
C GLY A 364 32.52 38.26 -9.30
N GLU A 365 32.82 39.49 -9.73
CA GLU A 365 33.73 39.78 -10.83
C GLU A 365 35.12 39.18 -10.58
N ARG A 366 35.80 38.74 -11.65
CA ARG A 366 37.26 38.51 -11.62
C ARG A 366 37.90 39.80 -11.14
N LYS A 367 38.33 39.89 -9.87
CA LYS A 367 39.38 40.85 -9.49
C LYS A 367 40.56 40.54 -10.39
N SER A 368 40.75 41.38 -11.40
CA SER A 368 41.87 41.31 -12.32
C SER A 368 43.14 41.42 -11.49
N SER A 369 43.84 40.31 -11.26
CA SER A 369 45.25 40.36 -10.89
C SER A 369 46.02 40.74 -12.15
N ARG A 370 45.95 42.02 -12.52
CA ARG A 370 46.89 42.62 -13.46
C ARG A 370 47.84 43.52 -12.68
N ALA A 371 49.10 43.09 -12.69
CA ALA A 371 50.33 43.84 -12.56
C ALA A 371 50.63 44.55 -11.23
N SER A 372 51.60 44.00 -10.50
CA SER A 372 52.91 44.65 -10.34
C SER A 372 53.98 43.57 -10.28
#